data_AF-A0AAP0M989-F1
#
_entry.id   AF-A0AAP0M989-F1
#
_cell.length_a   1.000
_cell.length_b   1.000
_cell.length_c   1.000
_cell.angle_alpha   90.00
_cell.angle_beta   90.00
_cell.angle_gamma   90.00
#
_symmetry.space_group_name_H-M   'P 1'
#
loop_
_entity.id
_entity.type
_entity.pdbx_description
1 polymer ?
#
loop_
_entity_poly.entity_id
_entity_poly.type
_entity_poly.pdbx_seq_one_letter_code
_entity_poly.pdbx_strand_id
1 'polypeptide(L)'
;MDKWQIIHIPNKPAIPPNQQPTVNVFASMVEPKLANTIIRRLNQVAPLENLRHVKRIQKKFLEGGKTQLSMILCLADENDNRMNSLPQDVQELVNSYQLSPFIMKVGHLFVF
;
A
#
# COMPACT_ATOMS: atom_id res chain seq x y z
N MET A 1 34.61 19.22 34.06
CA MET A 1 33.84 17.98 34.25
C MET A 1 32.47 18.22 33.66
N ASP A 2 32.30 17.87 32.39
CA ASP A 2 31.04 18.07 31.67
C ASP A 2 30.01 17.05 32.14
N LYS A 3 28.96 17.55 32.80
CA LYS A 3 27.86 16.74 33.30
C LYS A 3 26.96 16.36 32.12
N TRP A 4 27.00 15.09 31.71
CA TRP A 4 26.02 14.55 30.77
C TRP A 4 24.62 14.60 31.39
N GLN A 5 23.71 15.31 30.73
CA GLN A 5 22.31 15.42 31.14
C GLN A 5 21.47 14.48 30.28
N ILE A 6 20.85 13.48 30.91
CA ILE A 6 19.93 12.57 30.23
C ILE A 6 18.62 13.33 30.00
N ILE A 7 18.32 13.67 28.74
CA ILE A 7 17.05 14.26 28.35
C ILE A 7 16.07 13.11 28.10
N HIS A 8 15.06 12.98 28.96
CA HIS A 8 13.97 12.04 28.75
C HIS A 8 13.03 12.57 27.66
N ILE A 9 13.06 11.96 26.48
CA ILE A 9 12.09 12.21 25.41
C ILE A 9 10.88 11.32 25.71
N PRO A 10 9.71 11.90 26.07
CA PRO A 10 8.53 11.09 26.30
C PRO A 10 8.17 10.33 25.01
N ASN A 11 7.96 9.02 25.12
CA ASN A 11 7.47 8.21 24.01
C ASN A 11 6.19 8.85 23.46
N LYS A 12 6.08 8.97 22.13
CA LYS A 12 4.83 9.38 21.48
C LYS A 12 3.71 8.45 21.98
N PRO A 13 2.56 8.98 22.40
CA PRO A 13 1.48 8.16 22.92
C PRO A 13 1.06 7.13 21.87
N ALA A 14 0.92 5.87 22.29
CA ALA A 14 0.51 4.80 21.41
C ALA A 14 -0.88 5.13 20.83
N ILE A 15 -0.96 5.31 19.52
CA ILE A 15 -2.23 5.57 18.84
C ILE A 15 -3.04 4.26 18.92
N PRO A 16 -4.27 4.29 19.48
CA PRO A 16 -5.07 3.09 19.56
C PRO A 16 -5.42 2.56 18.16
N PRO A 17 -5.61 1.24 17.98
CA PRO A 17 -5.78 0.62 16.65
C PRO A 17 -6.91 1.24 15.81
N ASN A 18 -7.97 1.72 16.46
CA ASN A 18 -9.12 2.36 15.82
C ASN A 18 -8.87 3.80 15.34
N GLN A 19 -7.74 4.40 15.73
CA GLN A 19 -7.32 5.76 15.36
C GLN A 19 -6.03 5.76 14.52
N GLN A 20 -5.57 4.58 14.08
CA GLN A 20 -4.38 4.52 13.24
C GLN A 20 -4.62 5.29 11.94
N PRO A 21 -3.68 6.15 11.52
CA PRO A 21 -3.79 6.88 10.28
C PRO A 21 -3.92 5.89 9.12
N THR A 22 -4.76 6.21 8.14
CA THR A 22 -4.92 5.43 6.93
C THR A 22 -4.51 6.27 5.74
N VAL A 23 -3.89 5.63 4.74
CA VAL A 23 -3.52 6.29 3.49
C VAL A 23 -4.28 5.66 2.33
N ASN A 24 -4.57 6.48 1.31
CA ASN A 24 -5.19 6.02 0.09
C ASN A 24 -4.12 5.36 -0.81
N VAL A 25 -4.47 4.23 -1.40
CA VAL A 25 -3.64 3.53 -2.38
C VAL A 25 -4.51 3.15 -3.58
N PHE A 26 -3.90 3.13 -4.77
CA PHE A 26 -4.50 2.46 -5.91
C PHE A 26 -4.29 0.96 -5.78
N ALA A 27 -5.36 0.19 -5.92
CA ALA A 27 -5.36 -1.25 -5.93
C ALA A 27 -6.13 -1.78 -7.14
N SER A 28 -5.88 -3.02 -7.55
CA SER A 28 -6.67 -3.67 -8.58
C SER A 28 -6.88 -5.15 -8.29
N MET A 29 -7.94 -5.73 -8.86
CA MET A 29 -8.16 -7.17 -8.83
C MET A 29 -7.25 -7.84 -9.84
N VAL A 30 -6.64 -8.95 -9.44
CA VAL A 30 -5.63 -9.62 -10.26
C VAL A 30 -5.89 -11.11 -10.30
N GLU A 31 -5.72 -11.71 -11.48
CA GLU A 31 -5.77 -13.16 -11.61
C GLU A 31 -4.57 -13.82 -10.92
N PRO A 32 -4.77 -14.94 -10.19
CA PRO A 32 -3.68 -15.65 -9.51
C PRO A 32 -2.50 -16.01 -10.41
N LYS A 33 -2.75 -16.31 -11.70
CA LYS A 33 -1.72 -16.65 -12.68
C LYS A 33 -0.77 -15.49 -13.00
N LEU A 34 -1.28 -14.26 -12.96
CA LEU A 34 -0.52 -13.05 -13.32
C LEU A 34 0.09 -12.36 -12.09
N ALA A 35 -0.41 -12.65 -10.89
CA ALA A 35 -0.05 -11.96 -9.66
C ALA A 35 1.48 -11.91 -9.41
N ASN A 36 2.18 -13.03 -9.56
CA ASN A 36 3.63 -13.10 -9.32
C ASN A 36 4.46 -12.32 -10.36
N THR A 37 3.98 -12.22 -11.59
CA THR A 37 4.64 -11.47 -12.65
C THR A 37 4.46 -9.98 -12.43
N ILE A 38 3.22 -9.56 -12.15
CA ILE A 38 2.89 -8.15 -11.94
C ILE A 38 3.58 -7.62 -10.67
N ILE A 39 3.59 -8.38 -9.56
CA ILE A 39 4.25 -7.93 -8.32
C ILE A 39 5.75 -7.71 -8.49
N ARG A 40 6.44 -8.55 -9.27
CA ARG A 40 7.88 -8.38 -9.53
C ARG A 40 8.16 -7.09 -10.28
N ARG A 41 7.40 -6.80 -11.35
CA ARG A 41 7.48 -5.56 -12.12
C ARG A 41 7.18 -4.36 -11.23
N LEU A 42 6.08 -4.41 -10.51
CA LEU A 42 5.65 -3.34 -9.61
C LEU A 42 6.64 -3.07 -8.47
N ASN A 43 7.35 -4.08 -7.95
CA ASN A 43 8.38 -3.87 -6.94
C ASN A 43 9.61 -3.13 -7.49
N GLN A 44 9.83 -3.15 -8.81
CA GLN A 44 10.90 -2.42 -9.47
C GLN A 44 10.50 -0.98 -9.76
N VAL A 45 9.29 -0.76 -10.30
CA VAL A 45 8.85 0.56 -10.79
C VAL A 45 8.11 1.41 -9.75
N ALA A 46 7.49 0.77 -8.76
CA ALA A 46 6.69 1.45 -7.75
C ALA A 46 6.82 0.74 -6.39
N PRO A 47 7.99 0.79 -5.74
CA PRO A 47 8.20 0.20 -4.44
C PRO A 47 7.34 0.90 -3.36
N LEU A 48 6.78 0.12 -2.44
CA LEU A 48 5.93 0.62 -1.36
C LEU A 48 6.75 0.93 -0.11
N GLU A 49 7.70 1.87 -0.21
CA GLU A 49 8.66 2.11 0.88
C GLU A 49 8.02 2.54 2.19
N ASN A 50 7.00 3.39 2.10
CA ASN A 50 6.23 3.87 3.26
C ASN A 50 5.18 2.85 3.76
N LEU A 51 5.04 1.72 3.07
CA LEU A 51 4.04 0.68 3.35
C LEU A 51 4.65 -0.73 3.33
N ARG A 52 5.93 -0.87 3.67
CA ARG A 52 6.64 -2.18 3.68
C ARG A 52 6.00 -3.19 4.63
N HIS A 53 5.25 -2.74 5.63
CA HIS A 53 4.48 -3.59 6.54
C HIS A 53 3.18 -4.12 5.92
N VAL A 54 2.67 -3.49 4.86
CA VAL A 54 1.43 -3.90 4.20
C VAL A 54 1.73 -4.99 3.18
N LYS A 55 1.00 -6.11 3.27
CA LYS A 55 1.03 -7.11 2.20
C LYS A 55 0.46 -6.51 0.92
N ARG A 56 1.31 -6.43 -0.11
CA ARG A 56 0.93 -5.88 -1.43
C ARG A 56 -0.17 -6.67 -2.10
N ILE A 57 -0.14 -8.00 -2.00
CA ILE A 57 -1.24 -8.89 -2.43
C ILE A 57 -2.08 -9.25 -1.21
N GLN A 58 -3.38 -9.00 -1.34
CA GLN A 58 -4.40 -9.36 -0.36
C GLN A 58 -5.30 -10.43 -0.96
N LYS A 59 -5.50 -11.51 -0.20
CA LYS A 59 -6.42 -12.59 -0.54
C LYS A 59 -7.73 -12.37 0.20
N LYS A 60 -8.83 -12.27 -0.53
CA LYS A 60 -10.19 -12.23 0.03
C LYS A 60 -10.93 -13.52 -0.31
N PHE A 61 -11.62 -14.07 0.68
CA PHE A 61 -12.54 -15.18 0.49
C PHE A 61 -13.93 -14.61 0.26
N LEU A 62 -14.55 -15.02 -0.84
CA LEU A 62 -15.92 -14.67 -1.18
C LEU A 62 -16.86 -15.80 -0.76
N GLU A 63 -18.14 -15.49 -0.64
CA GLU A 63 -19.17 -16.50 -0.43
C GLU A 63 -19.12 -17.57 -1.54
N GLY A 64 -19.38 -18.83 -1.16
CA GLY A 64 -19.29 -19.97 -2.08
C GLY A 64 -17.85 -20.46 -2.34
N GLY A 65 -16.89 -20.17 -1.46
CA GLY A 65 -15.54 -20.75 -1.48
C GLY A 65 -14.61 -20.18 -2.54
N LYS A 66 -15.04 -19.15 -3.28
CA LYS A 66 -14.21 -18.48 -4.27
C LYS A 66 -13.18 -17.58 -3.59
N THR A 67 -11.99 -17.51 -4.18
CA THR A 67 -10.93 -16.61 -3.74
C THR A 67 -10.76 -15.49 -4.76
N GLN A 68 -10.65 -14.25 -4.28
CA GLN A 68 -10.24 -13.11 -5.08
C GLN A 68 -8.91 -12.55 -4.57
N LEU A 69 -8.03 -12.17 -5.49
CA LEU A 69 -6.79 -11.46 -5.15
C LEU A 69 -6.91 -10.00 -5.55
N SER A 70 -6.55 -9.12 -4.63
CA SER A 70 -6.33 -7.70 -4.92
C SER A 70 -4.87 -7.35 -4.68
N MET A 71 -4.35 -6.43 -5.46
CA MET A 71 -2.96 -5.99 -5.40
C MET A 71 -2.89 -4.47 -5.30
N ILE A 72 -2.07 -3.97 -4.39
CA ILE A 72 -1.74 -2.53 -4.30
C ILE A 72 -0.77 -2.18 -5.44
N LEU A 73 -1.15 -1.22 -6.26
CA LEU A 73 -0.37 -0.72 -7.39
C LEU A 73 0.62 0.35 -6.95
N CYS A 74 0.15 1.41 -6.30
CA CYS A 74 0.99 2.48 -5.73
C CYS A 74 0.19 3.30 -4.70
N LEU A 75 0.87 4.23 -4.02
CA LEU A 75 0.19 5.26 -3.22
C LEU A 75 -0.67 6.14 -4.13
N ALA A 76 -1.83 6.56 -3.62
CA ALA A 76 -2.64 7.58 -4.27
C ALA A 76 -2.29 8.94 -3.64
N ASP A 77 -2.23 9.98 -4.47
CA ASP A 77 -2.10 11.35 -3.96
C ASP A 77 -3.38 11.70 -3.18
N GLU A 78 -3.23 12.30 -2.00
CA GLU A 78 -4.35 12.73 -1.17
C GLU A 78 -5.21 13.80 -1.85
N ASN A 79 -4.64 14.55 -2.81
CA ASN A 79 -5.33 15.63 -3.51
C ASN A 79 -5.99 15.22 -4.84
N ASP A 80 -5.67 14.04 -5.39
CA ASP A 80 -6.10 13.70 -6.76
C ASP A 80 -6.61 12.25 -6.88
N ASN A 81 -7.93 12.11 -6.72
CA ASN A 81 -8.64 10.83 -6.82
C ASN A 81 -8.79 10.31 -8.27
N ARG A 82 -8.09 10.89 -9.24
CA ARG A 82 -8.20 10.55 -10.66
C ARG A 82 -7.10 9.54 -11.04
N MET A 83 -7.39 8.59 -11.93
CA MET A 83 -6.37 7.67 -12.47
C MET A 83 -5.17 8.38 -13.11
N ASN A 84 -5.33 9.65 -13.51
CA ASN A 84 -4.27 10.49 -14.05
C ASN A 84 -3.11 10.74 -13.06
N SER A 85 -3.25 10.39 -11.78
CA SER A 85 -2.19 10.47 -10.78
C SER A 85 -1.30 9.22 -10.70
N LEU A 86 -1.56 8.19 -11.52
CA LEU A 86 -0.69 7.01 -11.59
C LEU A 86 0.68 7.36 -12.20
N PRO A 87 1.80 6.90 -11.60
CA PRO A 87 3.10 6.98 -12.25
C PRO A 87 3.06 6.29 -13.62
N GLN A 88 3.77 6.84 -14.61
CA GLN A 88 3.74 6.34 -16.00
C GLN A 88 4.01 4.82 -16.07
N ASP A 89 5.04 4.34 -15.40
CA ASP A 89 5.39 2.91 -15.38
C ASP A 89 4.27 2.03 -14.81
N VAL A 90 3.49 2.55 -13.86
CA VAL A 90 2.33 1.85 -13.29
C VAL A 90 1.15 1.89 -14.26
N GLN A 91 0.92 3.02 -14.93
CA GLN A 91 -0.11 3.15 -15.97
C GLN A 91 0.13 2.18 -17.13
N GLU A 92 1.39 2.00 -17.55
CA GLU A 92 1.77 1.02 -18.57
C GLU A 92 1.44 -0.42 -18.15
N LEU A 93 1.69 -0.78 -16.89
CA LEU A 93 1.31 -2.08 -16.35
C LEU A 93 -0.21 -2.26 -16.29
N VAL A 94 -0.94 -1.21 -15.89
CA VAL A 94 -2.41 -1.22 -15.87
C VAL A 94 -2.95 -1.52 -17.26
N ASN A 95 -2.43 -0.86 -18.29
CA ASN A 95 -2.85 -1.06 -19.66
C ASN A 95 -2.45 -2.44 -20.19
N SER A 96 -1.20 -2.87 -19.93
CA SER A 96 -0.65 -4.14 -20.43
C SER A 96 -1.39 -5.37 -19.90
N TYR A 97 -1.83 -5.32 -18.65
CA TYR A 97 -2.54 -6.42 -17.99
C TYR A 97 -4.04 -6.17 -17.85
N GLN A 98 -4.57 -5.12 -18.48
CA GLN A 98 -5.98 -4.72 -18.42
C GLN A 98 -6.52 -4.64 -16.99
N LEU A 99 -5.72 -4.10 -16.09
CA LEU A 99 -6.10 -3.94 -14.69
C LEU A 99 -7.17 -2.87 -14.58
N SER A 100 -8.02 -2.99 -13.56
CA SER A 100 -9.03 -1.99 -13.20
C SER A 100 -8.69 -1.39 -11.85
N PRO A 101 -7.95 -0.26 -11.80
CA PRO A 101 -7.58 0.37 -10.54
C PRO A 101 -8.77 0.98 -9.81
N PHE A 102 -8.74 0.91 -8.49
CA PHE A 102 -9.68 1.53 -7.57
C PHE A 102 -8.94 2.02 -6.32
N ILE A 103 -9.52 2.96 -5.59
CA ILE A 103 -8.92 3.51 -4.37
C ILE A 103 -9.28 2.62 -3.17
N MET A 104 -8.27 2.25 -2.38
CA MET A 104 -8.39 1.50 -1.14
C MET A 104 -7.67 2.25 -0.02
N LYS A 105 -8.16 2.12 1.22
CA LYS A 105 -7.46 2.60 2.42
C LYS A 105 -6.65 1.50 3.05
N VAL A 106 -5.40 1.80 3.41
CA VAL A 106 -4.51 0.90 4.16
C VAL A 106 -3.99 1.59 5.40
N GLY A 107 -3.79 0.81 6.48
CA GLY A 107 -3.24 1.33 7.73
C GLY A 107 -1.79 1.78 7.57
N HIS A 108 -1.50 3.01 7.96
CA HIS A 108 -0.16 3.56 8.02
C HIS A 108 0.39 3.32 9.43
N LEU A 109 0.99 2.15 9.65
CA LEU A 109 1.69 1.86 10.91
C LEU A 109 3.03 2.58 10.87
N PHE A 110 3.13 3.70 11.60
CA PHE A 110 4.43 4.18 12.06
C PHE A 110 4.97 3.12 13.03
N VAL A 111 5.84 2.25 12.55
CA VAL A 111 6.62 1.36 13.42
C VAL A 111 7.68 2.25 14.06
N PHE A 112 7.50 2.57 15.34
CA PHE A 112 8.51 3.23 16.18
C PHE A 112 9.39 2.19 16.84
#